data_AF-A0A0L0B7K8-F1
#
_entry.id   AF-A0A0L0B7K8-F1
#
_cell.length_a   1.000
_cell.length_b   1.000
_cell.length_c   1.000
_cell.angle_alpha   90.00
_cell.angle_beta   90.00
_cell.angle_gamma   90.00
#
_symmetry.space_group_name_H-M   'P 1'
#
loop_
_entity.id
_entity.type
_entity.pdbx_description
1 polymer ?
#
loop_
_entity_poly.entity_id
_entity_poly.type
_entity_poly.pdbx_seq_one_letter_code
_entity_poly.pdbx_strand_id
1 'polypeptide(L)'
;MAQGIFFFVVGPSGAGKDSLIEGARAHLGTSGRYLFARRTITRPSGAPGEDHAGVTPEQFQASVAAGAVLLSWHAHGLSYGLSAELLQVLEEGRHVIANGSRKMIREAATRVPHLVVIEITASPEVLAARILGRGRETAEQASARVLRQVDALPADIETLRVDNDGTLAEGIGRFVDAVETVAQRHAPLPSSHPLLLRKLQGHELNEAQYEQVLRDIIAGEYVDSEIRAFLVSASQHLADAEVVALARVRTRFSPIMRWDRPIVVDKHSMGGVPGSRITLIVVPIVAAQGLLMPKTSSRAITSAAGTADAMEVLAEVELTPEEVQHCIAQTGACIAWNGRLNHSHLDEVMNAITRPLGIDSTRWAVASILSKKLTAGSTHVIVDLPFGPGTKLATAEQAHTLGKLFEEVGALLGLTVAAVATDGSRPVGRGIGPALEVRDVRWVLEGSAEAPADLREKALSFAARILAWDPRIGSVEAGRERAEYLLDGGQALAAFERIIEVQGRRVPVMPSPSTWAVCAPCAGRVARLDGWRLAELARYAGAPGDKAAGMDLKVNLGTQVGQGDVLYLLHASSAEGLKRAAEQARIESGIILDEHA
;
A
#
# COMPACT_ATOMS: atom_id res chain seq x y z
N MET A 1 27.98 -11.60 13.84
CA MET A 1 26.53 -11.76 13.57
C MET A 1 25.91 -12.43 14.77
N ALA A 2 24.67 -12.09 15.14
CA ALA A 2 23.97 -12.82 16.21
C ALA A 2 23.72 -14.26 15.75
N GLN A 3 23.81 -15.23 16.66
CA GLN A 3 23.49 -16.62 16.35
C GLN A 3 21.99 -16.78 16.09
N GLY A 4 21.66 -17.74 15.22
CA GLY A 4 20.29 -18.12 14.90
C GLY A 4 19.55 -18.69 16.11
N ILE A 5 18.23 -18.78 15.97
CA ILE A 5 17.32 -19.29 17.01
C ILE A 5 16.83 -20.66 16.55
N PHE A 6 16.89 -21.64 17.44
CA PHE A 6 16.35 -22.96 17.20
C PHE A 6 14.91 -23.03 17.74
N PHE A 7 13.94 -22.87 16.84
CA PHE A 7 12.52 -22.99 17.11
C PHE A 7 12.12 -24.47 17.13
N PHE A 8 11.88 -25.00 18.32
CA PHE A 8 11.52 -26.40 18.51
C PHE A 8 10.02 -26.56 18.69
N VAL A 9 9.35 -27.06 17.65
CA VAL A 9 7.90 -27.15 17.58
C VAL A 9 7.43 -28.43 18.26
N VAL A 10 6.62 -28.31 19.31
CA VAL A 10 6.09 -29.43 20.09
C VAL A 10 4.58 -29.32 20.24
N GLY A 11 3.92 -30.42 20.61
CA GLY A 11 2.46 -30.43 20.75
C GLY A 11 1.90 -31.85 20.67
N PRO A 12 0.67 -32.09 21.15
CA PRO A 12 0.06 -33.40 21.14
C PRO A 12 -0.14 -33.94 19.72
N SER A 13 -0.39 -35.24 19.61
CA SER A 13 -0.78 -35.85 18.33
C SER A 13 -2.12 -35.25 17.90
N GLY A 14 -2.26 -34.86 16.62
CA GLY A 14 -3.46 -34.22 16.10
C GLY A 14 -3.50 -32.70 16.23
N ALA A 15 -2.53 -32.07 16.92
CA ALA A 15 -2.47 -30.61 17.08
C ALA A 15 -2.19 -29.84 15.77
N GLY A 16 -1.79 -30.52 14.70
CA GLY A 16 -1.57 -29.90 13.38
C GLY A 16 -0.15 -29.38 13.10
N LYS A 17 0.85 -29.75 13.93
CA LYS A 17 2.26 -29.30 13.78
C LYS A 17 2.78 -29.34 12.33
N ASP A 18 2.67 -30.48 11.67
CA ASP A 18 3.23 -30.68 10.32
C ASP A 18 2.58 -29.74 9.31
N SER A 19 1.25 -29.57 9.40
CA SER A 19 0.48 -28.68 8.53
C SER A 19 0.81 -27.20 8.76
N LEU A 20 1.03 -26.80 10.02
CA LEU A 20 1.44 -25.42 10.35
C LEU A 20 2.84 -25.12 9.87
N ILE A 21 3.79 -26.03 10.08
CA ILE A 21 5.18 -25.88 9.63
C ILE A 21 5.21 -25.78 8.09
N GLU A 22 4.46 -26.64 7.39
CA GLU A 22 4.42 -26.62 5.93
C GLU A 22 3.73 -25.35 5.39
N GLY A 23 2.63 -24.91 6.01
CA GLY A 23 2.00 -23.64 5.64
C GLY A 23 2.88 -22.41 5.91
N ALA A 24 3.66 -22.44 7.00
CA ALA A 24 4.62 -21.40 7.33
C ALA A 24 5.82 -21.38 6.37
N ARG A 25 6.18 -22.51 5.74
CA ARG A 25 7.26 -22.58 4.74
C ARG A 25 7.02 -21.62 3.57
N ALA A 26 5.77 -21.49 3.12
CA ALA A 26 5.41 -20.56 2.06
C ALA A 26 5.60 -19.08 2.44
N HIS A 27 5.47 -18.75 3.74
CA HIS A 27 5.58 -17.38 4.24
C HIS A 27 7.02 -17.03 4.64
N LEU A 28 7.65 -17.87 5.45
CA LEU A 28 8.97 -17.62 6.03
C LEU A 28 10.13 -18.06 5.13
N GLY A 29 9.92 -19.04 4.26
CA GLY A 29 10.96 -19.67 3.45
C GLY A 29 11.55 -18.77 2.36
N THR A 30 10.84 -17.71 1.96
CA THR A 30 11.27 -16.76 0.91
C THR A 30 12.38 -15.81 1.38
N SER A 31 12.46 -15.55 2.68
CA SER A 31 13.42 -14.60 3.28
C SER A 31 14.88 -15.10 3.30
N GLY A 32 15.12 -16.41 3.14
CA GLY A 32 16.42 -17.04 3.36
C GLY A 32 16.87 -17.09 4.83
N ARG A 33 16.20 -16.35 5.73
CA ARG A 33 16.49 -16.25 7.17
C ARG A 33 16.11 -17.51 7.95
N TYR A 34 15.16 -18.29 7.46
CA TYR A 34 14.65 -19.51 8.12
C TYR A 34 15.04 -20.77 7.35
N LEU A 35 15.46 -21.79 8.08
CA LEU A 35 15.63 -23.16 7.59
C LEU A 35 14.61 -24.08 8.27
N PHE A 36 13.83 -24.78 7.46
CA PHE A 36 12.90 -25.80 7.93
C PHE A 36 13.63 -27.14 8.00
N ALA A 37 13.90 -27.62 9.21
CA ALA A 37 14.69 -28.82 9.43
C ALA A 37 13.94 -30.08 8.96
N ARG A 38 14.60 -30.88 8.12
CA ARG A 38 14.10 -32.18 7.68
C ARG A 38 14.48 -33.24 8.70
N ARG A 39 13.50 -34.00 9.21
CA ARG A 39 13.78 -35.11 10.12
C ARG A 39 14.34 -36.32 9.38
N THR A 40 15.25 -37.03 10.01
CA THR A 40 15.67 -38.37 9.61
C THR A 40 14.81 -39.39 10.35
N ILE A 41 14.12 -40.29 9.66
CA ILE A 41 13.17 -41.23 10.27
C ILE A 41 13.45 -42.65 9.77
N THR A 42 13.34 -43.65 10.65
CA THR A 42 13.50 -45.07 10.29
C THR A 42 12.29 -45.65 9.54
N ARG A 43 11.86 -44.99 8.45
CA ARG A 43 10.81 -45.43 7.54
C ARG A 43 11.16 -45.03 6.10
N PRO A 44 10.59 -45.68 5.07
CA PRO A 44 10.90 -45.34 3.68
C PRO A 44 10.55 -43.88 3.33
N SER A 45 11.43 -43.22 2.57
CA SER A 45 11.17 -41.90 1.99
C SER A 45 9.90 -41.93 1.13
N GLY A 46 9.07 -40.89 1.20
CA GLY A 46 7.80 -40.81 0.46
C GLY A 46 6.61 -41.52 1.14
N ALA A 47 6.79 -42.11 2.33
CA ALA A 47 5.67 -42.59 3.13
C ALA A 47 4.73 -41.44 3.55
N PRO A 48 3.40 -41.68 3.69
CA PRO A 48 2.44 -40.63 4.04
C PRO A 48 2.81 -39.89 5.34
N GLY A 49 2.78 -38.56 5.29
CA GLY A 49 3.13 -37.66 6.41
C GLY A 49 3.99 -36.49 5.93
N GLU A 50 4.81 -35.94 6.83
CA GLU A 50 5.76 -34.87 6.48
C GLU A 50 6.88 -35.32 5.53
N ASP A 51 7.53 -34.34 4.88
CA ASP A 51 8.79 -34.54 4.17
C ASP A 51 9.92 -34.87 5.17
N HIS A 52 10.55 -36.04 4.99
CA HIS A 52 11.57 -36.58 5.87
C HIS A 52 12.61 -37.39 5.07
N ALA A 53 13.82 -37.50 5.60
CA ALA A 53 14.85 -38.39 5.08
C ALA A 53 14.63 -39.80 5.66
N GLY A 54 14.26 -40.75 4.81
CA GLY A 54 14.04 -42.14 5.22
C GLY A 54 15.34 -42.93 5.28
N VAL A 55 15.55 -43.65 6.39
CA VAL A 55 16.72 -44.51 6.60
C VAL A 55 16.32 -45.86 7.22
N THR A 56 17.22 -46.85 7.14
CA THR A 56 17.09 -48.09 7.91
C THR A 56 17.50 -47.88 9.38
N PRO A 57 17.03 -48.71 10.33
CA PRO A 57 17.49 -48.67 11.72
C PRO A 57 19.01 -48.74 11.85
N GLU A 58 19.68 -49.56 11.04
CA GLU A 58 21.13 -49.75 11.04
C GLU A 58 21.85 -48.46 10.58
N GLN A 59 21.37 -47.84 9.51
CA GLN A 59 21.89 -46.55 9.03
C GLN A 59 21.66 -45.42 10.04
N PHE A 60 20.51 -45.42 10.72
CA PHE A 60 20.21 -44.46 11.76
C PHE A 60 21.18 -44.60 12.94
N GLN A 61 21.39 -45.82 13.43
CA GLN A 61 22.33 -46.08 14.52
C GLN A 61 23.77 -45.73 14.13
N ALA A 62 24.19 -46.05 12.91
CA ALA A 62 25.50 -45.65 12.40
C ALA A 62 25.67 -44.12 12.37
N SER A 63 24.63 -43.38 11.97
CA SER A 63 24.63 -41.91 11.93
C SER A 63 24.71 -41.30 13.33
N VAL A 64 24.01 -41.89 14.31
CA VAL A 64 24.11 -41.48 15.72
C VAL A 64 25.51 -41.76 16.27
N ALA A 65 26.07 -42.95 16.02
CA ALA A 65 27.41 -43.32 16.47
C ALA A 65 28.51 -42.45 15.85
N ALA A 66 28.31 -41.98 14.63
CA ALA A 66 29.21 -41.07 13.93
C ALA A 66 29.08 -39.59 14.37
N GLY A 67 28.14 -39.27 15.28
CA GLY A 67 27.90 -37.90 15.73
C GLY A 67 27.18 -37.00 14.71
N ALA A 68 26.63 -37.57 13.64
CA ALA A 68 25.94 -36.82 12.58
C ALA A 68 24.52 -36.36 12.99
N VAL A 69 24.04 -36.76 14.17
CA VAL A 69 22.69 -36.48 14.67
C VAL A 69 22.76 -35.57 15.89
N LEU A 70 22.15 -34.39 15.79
CA LEU A 70 22.04 -33.40 16.87
C LEU A 70 21.15 -33.88 18.01
N LEU A 71 19.95 -34.38 17.67
CA LEU A 71 18.95 -34.89 18.59
C LEU A 71 18.37 -36.18 18.00
N SER A 72 18.20 -37.21 18.83
CA SER A 72 17.56 -38.47 18.44
C SER A 72 16.58 -38.96 19.49
N TRP A 73 15.43 -39.47 19.07
CA TRP A 73 14.45 -40.07 19.97
C TRP A 73 13.69 -41.22 19.33
N HIS A 74 13.10 -42.07 20.16
CA HIS A 74 12.24 -43.17 19.71
C HIS A 74 10.79 -42.90 20.08
N ALA A 75 9.88 -43.05 19.11
CA ALA A 75 8.44 -42.90 19.31
C ALA A 75 7.65 -43.74 18.30
N HIS A 76 6.53 -44.34 18.72
CA HIS A 76 5.64 -45.07 17.81
C HIS A 76 6.34 -46.17 16.97
N GLY A 77 7.37 -46.82 17.51
CA GLY A 77 8.13 -47.86 16.82
C GLY A 77 9.11 -47.36 15.76
N LEU A 78 9.34 -46.05 15.69
CA LEU A 78 10.28 -45.42 14.76
C LEU A 78 11.31 -44.59 15.53
N SER A 79 12.52 -44.49 14.98
CA SER A 79 13.55 -43.56 15.44
C SER A 79 13.51 -42.30 14.60
N TYR A 80 13.66 -41.15 15.25
CA TYR A 80 13.63 -39.83 14.65
C TYR A 80 14.93 -39.11 15.03
N GLY A 81 15.49 -38.36 14.07
CA GLY A 81 16.72 -37.61 14.24
C GLY A 81 16.68 -36.25 13.56
N LEU A 82 17.45 -35.31 14.10
CA LEU A 82 17.76 -34.02 13.48
C LEU A 82 19.26 -33.94 13.22
N SER A 83 19.67 -33.45 12.05
CA SER A 83 21.08 -33.39 11.63
C SER A 83 21.92 -32.46 12.50
N ALA A 84 23.18 -32.83 12.78
CA ALA A 84 24.17 -31.97 13.43
C ALA A 84 24.52 -30.73 12.60
N GLU A 85 24.34 -30.78 11.28
CA GLU A 85 24.58 -29.65 10.36
C GLU A 85 23.71 -28.42 10.67
N LEU A 86 22.60 -28.61 11.40
CA LEU A 86 21.75 -27.50 11.84
C LEU A 86 22.49 -26.52 12.77
N LEU A 87 23.57 -26.95 13.44
CA LEU A 87 24.39 -26.05 14.25
C LEU A 87 25.11 -25.01 13.40
N GLN A 88 25.64 -25.41 12.25
CA GLN A 88 26.31 -24.49 11.32
C GLN A 88 25.33 -23.43 10.80
N VAL A 89 24.08 -23.82 10.53
CA VAL A 89 23.01 -22.90 10.10
C VAL A 89 22.74 -21.84 11.16
N LEU A 90 22.72 -22.23 12.44
CA LEU A 90 22.56 -21.29 13.55
C LEU A 90 23.80 -20.38 13.69
N GLU A 91 25.01 -20.90 13.49
CA GLU A 91 26.25 -20.10 13.51
C GLU A 91 26.29 -19.05 12.38
N GLU A 92 25.73 -19.37 11.23
CA GLU A 92 25.52 -18.45 10.09
C GLU A 92 24.44 -17.38 10.36
N GLY A 93 23.78 -17.42 11.53
CA GLY A 93 22.75 -16.46 11.94
C GLY A 93 21.35 -16.77 11.42
N ARG A 94 21.15 -17.91 10.74
CA ARG A 94 19.84 -18.33 10.23
C ARG A 94 19.06 -19.07 11.31
N HIS A 95 17.76 -18.82 11.40
CA HIS A 95 16.89 -19.51 12.35
C HIS A 95 16.53 -20.90 11.83
N VAL A 96 16.40 -21.88 12.73
CA VAL A 96 16.00 -23.25 12.39
C VAL A 96 14.63 -23.53 12.98
N ILE A 97 13.68 -24.00 12.17
CA ILE A 97 12.37 -24.48 12.61
C ILE A 97 12.38 -26.00 12.53
N ALA A 98 12.29 -26.66 13.68
CA ALA A 98 12.39 -28.11 13.78
C ALA A 98 11.18 -28.73 14.46
N ASN A 99 10.60 -29.73 13.81
CA ASN A 99 9.52 -30.54 14.40
C ASN A 99 10.10 -31.48 15.46
N GLY A 100 9.62 -31.35 16.69
CA GLY A 100 10.24 -31.93 17.87
C GLY A 100 9.36 -32.85 18.70
N SER A 101 10.00 -33.51 19.67
CA SER A 101 9.34 -34.22 20.76
C SER A 101 9.57 -33.47 22.06
N ARG A 102 8.53 -33.35 22.90
CA ARG A 102 8.62 -32.70 24.22
C ARG A 102 9.73 -33.29 25.09
N LYS A 103 9.99 -34.60 24.96
CA LYS A 103 11.04 -35.30 25.70
C LYS A 103 12.45 -34.79 25.39
N MET A 104 12.64 -34.18 24.22
CA MET A 104 13.94 -33.72 23.74
C MET A 104 14.22 -32.26 24.05
N ILE A 105 13.28 -31.54 24.68
CA ILE A 105 13.44 -30.11 24.97
C ILE A 105 14.68 -29.84 25.83
N ARG A 106 14.85 -30.61 26.92
CA ARG A 106 16.00 -30.48 27.82
C ARG A 106 17.33 -30.76 27.10
N GLU A 107 17.37 -31.81 26.28
CA GLU A 107 18.57 -32.14 25.52
C GLU A 107 18.86 -31.07 24.45
N ALA A 108 17.84 -30.60 23.73
CA ALA A 108 17.96 -29.50 22.78
C ALA A 108 18.57 -28.26 23.45
N ALA A 109 18.10 -27.89 24.64
CA ALA A 109 18.58 -26.73 25.39
C ALA A 109 20.08 -26.81 25.73
N THR A 110 20.62 -28.02 25.89
CA THR A 110 22.06 -28.22 26.15
C THR A 110 22.92 -28.23 24.89
N ARG A 111 22.30 -28.42 23.71
CA ARG A 111 23.02 -28.65 22.45
C ARG A 111 22.93 -27.50 21.46
N VAL A 112 21.94 -26.61 21.60
CA VAL A 112 21.78 -25.44 20.71
C VAL A 112 22.02 -24.15 21.51
N PRO A 113 22.59 -23.11 20.88
CA PRO A 113 22.93 -21.86 21.57
C PRO A 113 21.71 -21.10 22.10
N HIS A 114 20.60 -21.11 21.35
CA HIS A 114 19.37 -20.42 21.71
C HIS A 114 18.15 -21.24 21.30
N LEU A 115 17.46 -21.80 22.29
CA LEU A 115 16.26 -22.63 22.11
C LEU A 115 15.01 -21.84 22.46
N VAL A 116 14.03 -21.84 21.56
CA VAL A 116 12.66 -21.39 21.86
C VAL A 116 11.68 -22.48 21.48
N VAL A 117 10.77 -22.83 22.39
CA VAL A 117 9.77 -23.87 22.18
C VAL A 117 8.48 -23.23 21.65
N ILE A 118 7.97 -23.75 20.53
CA ILE A 118 6.65 -23.37 20.03
C ILE A 118 5.69 -24.52 20.36
N GLU A 119 4.84 -24.32 21.37
CA GLU A 119 3.85 -25.32 21.78
C GLU A 119 2.54 -25.14 21.00
N ILE A 120 2.27 -26.08 20.10
CA ILE A 120 0.98 -26.14 19.40
C ILE A 120 -0.05 -26.83 20.29
N THR A 121 -1.16 -26.16 20.53
CA THR A 121 -2.29 -26.69 21.30
C THR A 121 -3.57 -26.66 20.50
N ALA A 122 -4.47 -27.58 20.82
CA ALA A 122 -5.85 -27.61 20.34
C ALA A 122 -6.71 -28.24 21.45
N SER A 123 -7.98 -27.87 21.48
CA SER A 123 -9.01 -28.41 22.35
C SER A 123 -9.12 -29.94 22.20
N PRO A 124 -9.52 -30.65 23.27
CA PRO A 124 -9.71 -32.10 23.25
C PRO A 124 -10.64 -32.58 22.13
N GLU A 125 -11.69 -31.81 21.82
CA GLU A 125 -12.67 -32.11 20.77
C GLU A 125 -12.04 -32.04 19.37
N VAL A 126 -11.27 -30.97 19.09
CA VAL A 126 -10.55 -30.80 17.82
C VAL A 126 -9.48 -31.87 17.65
N LEU A 127 -8.75 -32.22 18.71
CA LEU A 127 -7.76 -33.30 18.67
C LEU A 127 -8.41 -34.66 18.36
N ALA A 128 -9.51 -35.00 19.04
CA ALA A 128 -10.24 -36.24 18.81
C ALA A 128 -10.76 -36.33 17.35
N ALA A 129 -11.37 -35.25 16.85
CA ALA A 129 -11.87 -35.17 15.48
C ALA A 129 -10.75 -35.34 14.44
N ARG A 130 -9.60 -34.68 14.63
CA ARG A 130 -8.44 -34.77 13.74
C ARG A 130 -7.74 -36.12 13.80
N ILE A 131 -7.75 -36.80 14.96
CA ILE A 131 -7.21 -38.15 15.12
C ILE A 131 -8.11 -39.15 14.40
N LEU A 132 -9.43 -39.08 14.60
CA LEU A 132 -10.40 -39.95 13.94
C LEU A 132 -10.43 -39.76 12.42
N GLY A 133 -10.34 -38.52 11.95
CA GLY A 133 -10.31 -38.18 10.52
C GLY A 133 -9.13 -38.78 9.74
N ARG A 134 -8.11 -39.34 10.41
CA ARG A 134 -7.00 -40.05 9.77
C ARG A 134 -7.36 -41.48 9.34
N GLY A 135 -8.50 -42.01 9.78
CA GLY A 135 -9.03 -43.32 9.39
C GLY A 135 -8.22 -44.52 9.86
N ARG A 136 -7.35 -44.35 10.88
CA ARG A 136 -6.41 -45.38 11.37
C ARG A 136 -6.69 -45.87 12.79
N GLU A 137 -7.67 -45.28 13.48
CA GLU A 137 -7.86 -45.45 14.94
C GLU A 137 -9.37 -45.45 15.30
N THR A 138 -9.76 -46.18 16.35
CA THR A 138 -11.15 -46.17 16.88
C THR A 138 -11.40 -44.98 17.81
N ALA A 139 -12.67 -44.69 18.11
CA ALA A 139 -13.08 -43.63 19.05
C ALA A 139 -12.46 -43.79 20.45
N GLU A 140 -12.34 -45.03 20.96
CA GLU A 140 -11.65 -45.27 22.24
C GLU A 140 -10.15 -44.99 22.16
N GLN A 141 -9.49 -45.36 21.06
CA GLN A 141 -8.05 -45.12 20.86
C GLN A 141 -7.73 -43.63 20.72
N ALA A 142 -8.58 -42.88 20.01
CA ALA A 142 -8.46 -41.43 19.90
C ALA A 142 -8.62 -40.75 21.27
N SER A 143 -9.64 -41.15 22.04
CA SER A 143 -9.91 -40.59 23.37
C SER A 143 -8.77 -40.88 24.36
N ALA A 144 -8.22 -42.09 24.34
CA ALA A 144 -7.06 -42.46 25.16
C ALA A 144 -5.80 -41.64 24.81
N ARG A 145 -5.63 -41.20 23.55
CA ARG A 145 -4.53 -40.32 23.14
C ARG A 145 -4.74 -38.87 23.56
N VAL A 146 -5.99 -38.41 23.60
CA VAL A 146 -6.34 -37.05 24.05
C VAL A 146 -6.23 -36.91 25.57
N LEU A 147 -6.64 -37.94 26.32
CA LEU A 147 -6.59 -37.98 27.80
C LEU A 147 -5.21 -38.35 28.37
N ARG A 148 -4.22 -38.61 27.50
CA ARG A 148 -2.87 -38.95 27.95
C ARG A 148 -2.25 -37.76 28.67
N GLN A 149 -1.89 -37.94 29.94
CA GLN A 149 -1.09 -36.98 30.69
C GLN A 149 0.20 -36.68 29.92
N VAL A 150 0.42 -35.39 29.66
CA VAL A 150 1.63 -34.89 29.00
C VAL A 150 2.50 -34.24 30.06
N ASP A 151 3.79 -34.55 30.04
CA ASP A 151 4.76 -33.93 30.93
C ASP A 151 4.70 -32.40 30.77
N ALA A 152 4.77 -31.69 31.90
CA ALA A 152 4.85 -30.24 31.91
C ALA A 152 6.11 -29.78 31.18
N LEU A 153 5.99 -28.70 30.41
CA LEU A 153 7.14 -28.11 29.74
C LEU A 153 8.07 -27.47 30.80
N PRO A 154 9.40 -27.52 30.60
CA PRO A 154 10.36 -26.83 31.46
C PRO A 154 10.05 -25.34 31.59
N ALA A 155 9.84 -24.85 32.81
CA ALA A 155 9.48 -23.45 33.06
C ALA A 155 10.64 -22.46 32.77
N ASP A 156 11.87 -22.96 32.76
CA ASP A 156 13.10 -22.19 32.49
C ASP A 156 13.43 -22.04 31.00
N ILE A 157 12.62 -22.62 30.11
CA ILE A 157 12.80 -22.55 28.66
C ILE A 157 11.68 -21.69 28.06
N GLU A 158 12.06 -20.65 27.32
CA GLU A 158 11.10 -19.78 26.66
C GLU A 158 10.18 -20.59 25.75
N THR A 159 8.88 -20.47 26.03
CA THR A 159 7.83 -21.24 25.34
C THR A 159 6.73 -20.29 24.90
N LEU A 160 6.40 -20.30 23.60
CA LEU A 160 5.24 -19.60 23.06
C LEU A 160 4.17 -20.62 22.69
N ARG A 161 2.93 -20.34 23.10
CA ARG A 161 1.80 -21.22 22.85
C ARG A 161 1.01 -20.74 21.64
N VAL A 162 0.79 -21.63 20.67
CA VAL A 162 -0.02 -21.38 19.47
C VAL A 162 -1.27 -22.23 19.56
N ASP A 163 -2.41 -21.57 19.65
CA ASP A 163 -3.73 -22.21 19.58
C ASP A 163 -4.13 -22.47 18.13
N ASN A 164 -4.43 -23.73 17.82
CA ASN A 164 -4.82 -24.22 16.51
C ASN A 164 -6.23 -24.86 16.51
N ASP A 165 -7.16 -24.27 17.25
CA ASP A 165 -8.59 -24.64 17.25
C ASP A 165 -9.37 -24.12 16.03
N GLY A 166 -8.90 -23.03 15.40
CA GLY A 166 -9.53 -22.44 14.23
C GLY A 166 -9.22 -23.13 12.91
N THR A 167 -9.36 -22.37 11.82
CA THR A 167 -9.00 -22.82 10.47
C THR A 167 -7.48 -22.99 10.32
N LEU A 168 -7.05 -23.77 9.32
CA LEU A 168 -5.63 -23.95 9.04
C LEU A 168 -4.93 -22.62 8.71
N ALA A 169 -5.61 -21.70 8.00
CA ALA A 169 -5.05 -20.39 7.66
C ALA A 169 -4.80 -19.53 8.90
N GLU A 170 -5.76 -19.49 9.84
CA GLU A 170 -5.60 -18.78 11.12
C GLU A 170 -4.48 -19.39 11.97
N GLY A 171 -4.40 -20.73 12.01
CA GLY A 171 -3.33 -21.43 12.71
C GLY A 171 -1.95 -21.13 12.12
N ILE A 172 -1.82 -21.07 10.79
CA ILE A 172 -0.57 -20.69 10.10
C ILE A 172 -0.19 -19.25 10.46
N GLY A 173 -1.14 -18.31 10.40
CA GLY A 173 -0.91 -16.92 10.77
C GLY A 173 -0.35 -16.79 12.20
N ARG A 174 -1.04 -17.39 13.18
CA ARG A 174 -0.59 -17.38 14.59
C ARG A 174 0.77 -18.03 14.79
N PHE A 175 1.08 -19.09 14.04
CA PHE A 175 2.39 -19.75 14.10
C PHE A 175 3.50 -18.86 13.56
N VAL A 176 3.28 -18.24 12.40
CA VAL A 176 4.22 -17.29 11.78
C VAL A 176 4.45 -16.11 12.72
N ASP A 177 3.39 -15.50 13.24
CA ASP A 177 3.47 -14.38 14.19
C ASP A 177 4.31 -14.73 15.42
N ALA A 178 4.12 -15.93 16.00
CA ALA A 178 4.88 -16.37 17.18
C ALA A 178 6.38 -16.50 16.88
N VAL A 179 6.74 -17.08 15.73
CA VAL A 179 8.13 -17.24 15.29
C VAL A 179 8.77 -15.88 15.00
N GLU A 180 8.07 -15.01 14.27
CA GLU A 180 8.57 -13.67 13.92
C GLU A 180 8.72 -12.78 15.15
N THR A 181 7.77 -12.81 16.09
CA THR A 181 7.85 -12.04 17.35
C THR A 181 9.12 -12.36 18.13
N VAL A 182 9.50 -13.64 18.22
CA VAL A 182 10.74 -14.06 18.89
C VAL A 182 11.96 -13.64 18.06
N ALA A 183 11.95 -13.92 16.75
CA ALA A 183 13.06 -13.60 15.87
C ALA A 183 13.38 -12.09 15.85
N GLN A 184 12.36 -11.24 15.97
CA GLN A 184 12.49 -9.79 16.06
C GLN A 184 13.06 -9.35 17.43
N ARG A 185 12.58 -9.93 18.54
CA ARG A 185 13.11 -9.61 19.90
C ARG A 185 14.61 -9.87 20.05
N HIS A 186 15.14 -10.80 19.29
CA HIS A 186 16.55 -11.21 19.34
C HIS A 186 17.34 -10.83 18.08
N ALA A 187 16.77 -10.04 17.18
CA ALA A 187 17.51 -9.49 16.06
C ALA A 187 18.60 -8.54 16.59
N PRO A 188 19.86 -8.64 16.10
CA PRO A 188 20.84 -7.61 16.38
C PRO A 188 20.31 -6.29 15.83
N LEU A 189 20.43 -5.22 16.63
CA LEU A 189 19.96 -3.91 16.19
C LEU A 189 20.68 -3.50 14.89
N PRO A 190 19.97 -2.90 13.93
CA PRO A 190 20.56 -2.46 12.68
C PRO A 190 21.69 -1.46 12.95
N SER A 191 22.68 -1.42 12.07
CA SER A 191 23.79 -0.47 12.20
C SER A 191 23.32 0.99 12.23
N SER A 192 22.18 1.28 11.59
CA SER A 192 21.53 2.60 11.62
C SER A 192 20.70 2.88 12.87
N HIS A 193 20.53 1.95 13.81
CA HIS A 193 19.68 2.14 15.00
C HIS A 193 20.03 3.39 15.83
N PRO A 194 21.32 3.72 16.08
CA PRO A 194 21.67 4.98 16.74
C PRO A 194 21.20 6.24 15.99
N LEU A 195 21.12 6.19 14.65
CA LEU A 195 20.65 7.29 13.82
C LEU A 195 19.12 7.43 13.91
N LEU A 196 18.40 6.31 13.93
CA LEU A 196 16.95 6.30 14.16
C LEU A 196 16.63 6.94 15.51
N LEU A 197 17.31 6.52 16.60
CA LEU A 197 17.13 7.12 17.93
C LEU A 197 17.45 8.61 17.94
N ARG A 198 18.53 9.02 17.27
CA ARG A 198 18.91 10.42 17.13
C ARG A 198 17.79 11.24 16.46
N LYS A 199 17.12 10.70 15.44
CA LYS A 199 15.94 11.37 14.85
C LYS A 199 14.74 11.39 15.80
N LEU A 200 14.49 10.32 16.55
CA LEU A 200 13.44 10.30 17.58
C LEU A 200 13.67 11.36 18.68
N GLN A 201 14.92 11.71 18.96
CA GLN A 201 15.31 12.79 19.87
C GLN A 201 15.19 14.19 19.26
N GLY A 202 14.72 14.32 18.01
CA GLY A 202 14.53 15.59 17.31
C GLY A 202 15.79 16.14 16.64
N HIS A 203 16.89 15.38 16.61
CA HIS A 203 18.10 15.83 15.93
C HIS A 203 18.02 15.62 14.42
N GLU A 204 18.66 16.52 13.68
CA GLU A 204 18.76 16.42 12.22
C GLU A 204 19.68 15.28 11.79
N LEU A 205 19.32 14.66 10.65
CA LEU A 205 20.12 13.67 9.95
C LEU A 205 20.59 14.22 8.59
N ASN A 206 21.83 13.91 8.21
CA ASN A 206 22.34 14.23 6.88
C ASN A 206 21.97 13.15 5.83
N GLU A 207 22.33 13.38 4.57
CA GLU A 207 22.03 12.47 3.45
C GLU A 207 22.55 11.04 3.66
N ALA A 208 23.80 10.88 4.09
CA ALA A 208 24.40 9.56 4.32
C ALA A 208 23.72 8.81 5.48
N GLN A 209 23.31 9.55 6.51
CA GLN A 209 22.59 8.99 7.67
C GLN A 209 21.18 8.55 7.29
N TYR A 210 20.45 9.36 6.52
CA TYR A 210 19.16 8.97 5.98
C TYR A 210 19.27 7.76 5.06
N GLU A 211 20.31 7.69 4.23
CA GLU A 211 20.54 6.53 3.37
C GLU A 211 20.69 5.24 4.19
N GLN A 212 21.46 5.25 5.27
CA GLN A 212 21.63 4.08 6.14
C GLN A 212 20.29 3.66 6.76
N VAL A 213 19.57 4.61 7.38
CA VAL A 213 18.28 4.32 8.02
C VAL A 213 17.26 3.78 7.01
N LEU A 214 17.10 4.45 5.87
CA LEU A 214 16.10 4.04 4.88
C LEU A 214 16.47 2.71 4.20
N ARG A 215 17.77 2.42 4.02
CA ARG A 215 18.24 1.13 3.50
C ARG A 215 17.88 0.00 4.44
N ASP A 216 18.16 0.15 5.74
CA ASP A 216 17.86 -0.86 6.76
C ASP A 216 16.33 -1.04 6.91
N ILE A 217 15.52 0.04 6.80
CA ILE A 217 14.05 -0.06 6.75
C ILE A 217 13.58 -0.85 5.53
N ILE A 218 14.11 -0.56 4.34
CA ILE A 218 13.72 -1.27 3.10
C ILE A 218 14.16 -2.73 3.12
N ALA A 219 15.28 -3.04 3.79
CA ALA A 219 15.76 -4.40 4.00
C ALA A 219 14.93 -5.21 5.03
N GLY A 220 13.96 -4.59 5.72
CA GLY A 220 13.13 -5.25 6.72
C GLY A 220 13.83 -5.45 8.06
N GLU A 221 14.88 -4.67 8.34
CA GLU A 221 15.68 -4.77 9.57
C GLU A 221 15.03 -4.05 10.77
N TYR A 222 13.99 -3.25 10.54
CA TYR A 222 13.20 -2.57 11.57
C TYR A 222 11.79 -3.13 11.66
N VAL A 223 11.25 -3.19 12.89
CA VAL A 223 9.84 -3.52 13.07
C VAL A 223 8.94 -2.31 12.81
N ASP A 224 7.68 -2.59 12.46
CA ASP A 224 6.67 -1.60 12.13
C ASP A 224 6.54 -0.47 13.16
N SER A 225 6.62 -0.79 14.46
CA SER A 225 6.52 0.20 15.55
C SER A 225 7.68 1.20 15.54
N GLU A 226 8.89 0.77 15.21
CA GLU A 226 10.07 1.64 15.12
C GLU A 226 10.01 2.52 13.88
N ILE A 227 9.61 1.95 12.74
CA ILE A 227 9.38 2.70 11.49
C ILE A 227 8.31 3.76 11.74
N ARG A 228 7.21 3.41 12.40
CA ARG A 228 6.14 4.35 12.77
C ARG A 228 6.69 5.48 13.63
N ALA A 229 7.40 5.18 14.71
CA ALA A 229 7.97 6.19 15.59
C ALA A 229 8.91 7.14 14.84
N PHE A 230 9.80 6.60 14.01
CA PHE A 230 10.72 7.37 13.17
C PHE A 230 9.98 8.32 12.24
N LEU A 231 8.98 7.81 11.52
CA LEU A 231 8.19 8.57 10.55
C LEU A 231 7.35 9.68 11.21
N VAL A 232 6.78 9.44 12.39
CA VAL A 232 6.08 10.47 13.17
C VAL A 232 7.04 11.58 13.57
N SER A 233 8.19 11.22 14.15
CA SER A 233 9.19 12.22 14.57
C SER A 233 9.74 13.01 13.37
N ALA A 234 10.06 12.31 12.27
CA ALA A 234 10.54 12.93 11.04
C ALA A 234 9.48 13.81 10.36
N SER A 235 8.18 13.56 10.55
CA SER A 235 7.13 14.41 10.01
C SER A 235 6.95 15.70 10.82
N GLN A 236 7.17 15.65 12.14
CA GLN A 236 7.04 16.80 13.03
C GLN A 236 8.26 17.74 12.98
N HIS A 237 9.46 17.18 12.78
CA HIS A 237 10.72 17.93 12.82
C HIS A 237 11.55 17.62 11.56
N LEU A 238 11.33 18.37 10.48
CA LEU A 238 12.08 18.17 9.23
C LEU A 238 12.62 19.50 8.69
N ALA A 239 13.92 19.75 8.82
CA ALA A 239 14.54 20.96 8.29
C ALA A 239 14.60 20.94 6.74
N ASP A 240 14.75 22.09 6.07
CA ASP A 240 14.76 22.16 4.59
C ASP A 240 15.89 21.29 4.01
N ALA A 241 17.07 21.31 4.64
CA ALA A 241 18.21 20.48 4.26
C ALA A 241 17.90 18.97 4.37
N GLU A 242 17.11 18.56 5.36
CA GLU A 242 16.68 17.17 5.52
C GLU A 242 15.67 16.75 4.45
N VAL A 243 14.78 17.65 4.03
CA VAL A 243 13.84 17.40 2.92
C VAL A 243 14.62 17.11 1.64
N VAL A 244 15.64 17.91 1.35
CA VAL A 244 16.53 17.71 0.18
C VAL A 244 17.26 16.38 0.29
N ALA A 245 17.87 16.10 1.44
CA ALA A 245 18.59 14.86 1.71
C ALA A 245 17.70 13.62 1.51
N LEU A 246 16.51 13.63 2.10
CA LEU A 246 15.50 12.57 1.93
C LEU A 246 15.09 12.41 0.46
N ALA A 247 14.84 13.50 -0.24
CA ALA A 247 14.43 13.44 -1.64
C ALA A 247 15.53 12.80 -2.51
N ARG A 248 16.81 13.16 -2.29
CA ARG A 248 17.96 12.53 -2.97
C ARG A 248 18.08 11.05 -2.64
N VAL A 249 18.10 10.71 -1.36
CA VAL A 249 18.27 9.32 -0.90
C VAL A 249 17.19 8.42 -1.47
N ARG A 250 15.93 8.87 -1.44
CA ARG A 250 14.79 8.08 -1.95
C ARG A 250 14.92 7.71 -3.43
N THR A 251 15.58 8.54 -4.23
CA THR A 251 15.80 8.24 -5.66
C THR A 251 16.74 7.08 -5.90
N ARG A 252 17.56 6.69 -4.90
CA ARG A 252 18.52 5.58 -4.99
C ARG A 252 17.88 4.21 -4.80
N PHE A 253 16.64 4.17 -4.28
CA PHE A 253 15.91 2.93 -4.01
C PHE A 253 14.88 2.58 -5.10
N SER A 254 14.85 3.32 -6.20
CA SER A 254 13.98 3.01 -7.34
C SER A 254 14.75 3.24 -8.64
N PRO A 255 14.62 2.35 -9.64
CA PRO A 255 15.25 2.54 -10.93
C PRO A 255 14.71 3.81 -11.60
N ILE A 256 15.60 4.58 -12.23
CA ILE A 256 15.24 5.80 -12.95
C ILE A 256 14.89 5.44 -14.39
N MET A 257 13.67 5.73 -14.81
CA MET A 257 13.26 5.69 -16.22
C MET A 257 13.95 6.82 -16.98
N ARG A 258 14.50 6.51 -18.16
CA ARG A 258 15.18 7.46 -19.03
C ARG A 258 14.43 7.61 -20.35
N TRP A 259 14.35 8.83 -20.84
CA TRP A 259 13.61 9.18 -22.04
C TRP A 259 14.51 9.90 -23.04
N ASP A 260 14.34 9.61 -24.33
CA ASP A 260 15.11 10.24 -25.42
C ASP A 260 14.53 11.61 -25.82
N ARG A 261 14.29 12.46 -24.82
CA ARG A 261 13.81 13.83 -24.97
C ARG A 261 14.37 14.72 -23.84
N PRO A 262 14.76 15.96 -24.15
CA PRO A 262 15.28 16.90 -23.14
C PRO A 262 14.19 17.40 -22.19
N ILE A 263 12.93 17.44 -22.66
CA ILE A 263 11.78 17.90 -21.88
C ILE A 263 10.79 16.75 -21.74
N VAL A 264 10.69 16.27 -20.51
CA VAL A 264 9.71 15.30 -20.03
C VAL A 264 8.94 15.96 -18.90
N VAL A 265 7.64 16.11 -19.09
CA VAL A 265 6.77 16.88 -18.18
C VAL A 265 5.96 15.94 -17.29
N ASP A 266 5.63 16.38 -16.08
CA ASP A 266 4.67 15.69 -15.20
C ASP A 266 3.83 16.73 -14.43
N LYS A 267 2.65 16.32 -13.99
CA LYS A 267 1.76 17.09 -13.14
C LYS A 267 1.49 16.31 -11.87
N HIS A 268 1.65 16.93 -10.72
CA HIS A 268 1.21 16.38 -9.44
C HIS A 268 0.14 17.25 -8.79
N SER A 269 -0.61 16.69 -7.86
CA SER A 269 -1.49 17.46 -6.97
C SER A 269 -1.37 16.88 -5.57
N MET A 270 -1.28 17.74 -4.56
CA MET A 270 -1.33 17.32 -3.15
C MET A 270 -2.66 16.66 -2.77
N GLY A 271 -3.68 16.83 -3.62
CA GLY A 271 -5.01 16.25 -3.46
C GLY A 271 -5.85 17.00 -2.42
N GLY A 272 -6.87 16.32 -1.90
CA GLY A 272 -7.79 16.87 -0.90
C GLY A 272 -9.04 17.53 -1.47
N VAL A 273 -9.08 17.79 -2.79
CA VAL A 273 -10.26 18.34 -3.47
C VAL A 273 -10.97 17.25 -4.26
N PRO A 274 -12.25 16.94 -3.98
CA PRO A 274 -13.02 15.96 -4.74
C PRO A 274 -13.31 16.44 -6.17
N GLY A 275 -13.51 15.50 -7.09
CA GLY A 275 -13.86 15.80 -8.49
C GLY A 275 -12.71 16.31 -9.35
N SER A 276 -11.57 16.72 -8.77
CA SER A 276 -10.46 17.32 -9.50
C SER A 276 -9.63 16.30 -10.31
N ARG A 277 -10.20 15.80 -11.42
CA ARG A 277 -9.55 14.89 -12.39
C ARG A 277 -8.95 15.58 -13.60
N ILE A 278 -8.49 16.81 -13.42
CA ILE A 278 -7.82 17.59 -14.48
C ILE A 278 -6.66 16.83 -15.13
N THR A 279 -6.00 15.90 -14.42
CA THR A 279 -4.92 15.09 -14.99
C THR A 279 -5.36 14.32 -16.24
N LEU A 280 -6.58 13.78 -16.27
CA LEU A 280 -7.08 13.03 -17.43
C LEU A 280 -7.38 13.95 -18.64
N ILE A 281 -7.36 15.28 -18.45
CA ILE A 281 -7.52 16.28 -19.53
C ILE A 281 -6.16 16.87 -19.90
N VAL A 282 -5.33 17.18 -18.90
CA VAL A 282 -3.99 17.75 -19.09
C VAL A 282 -3.08 16.79 -19.84
N VAL A 283 -3.05 15.51 -19.46
CA VAL A 283 -2.20 14.50 -20.09
C VAL A 283 -2.46 14.40 -21.60
N PRO A 284 -3.71 14.25 -22.09
CA PRO A 284 -3.95 14.22 -23.52
C PRO A 284 -3.65 15.53 -24.26
N ILE A 285 -3.86 16.71 -23.64
CA ILE A 285 -3.45 17.99 -24.25
C ILE A 285 -1.93 18.02 -24.46
N VAL A 286 -1.17 17.63 -23.43
CA VAL A 286 0.30 17.58 -23.48
C VAL A 286 0.79 16.58 -24.54
N ALA A 287 0.18 15.39 -24.58
CA ALA A 287 0.48 14.38 -25.59
C ALA A 287 0.16 14.87 -27.02
N ALA A 288 -0.97 15.58 -27.20
CA ALA A 288 -1.36 16.15 -28.49
C ALA A 288 -0.41 17.26 -28.96
N GLN A 289 0.26 17.99 -28.04
CA GLN A 289 1.35 18.92 -28.37
C GLN A 289 2.65 18.20 -28.75
N GLY A 290 2.81 16.93 -28.37
CA GLY A 290 4.00 16.11 -28.66
C GLY A 290 5.07 16.15 -27.57
N LEU A 291 4.74 16.59 -26.35
CA LEU A 291 5.61 16.46 -25.18
C LEU A 291 5.43 15.08 -24.53
N LEU A 292 6.47 14.58 -23.86
CA LEU A 292 6.38 13.31 -23.13
C LEU A 292 5.84 13.49 -21.71
N MET A 293 4.89 12.65 -21.31
CA MET A 293 4.29 12.66 -19.98
C MET A 293 4.06 11.25 -19.42
N PRO A 294 5.08 10.63 -18.80
CA PRO A 294 4.99 9.32 -18.11
C PRO A 294 4.28 9.45 -16.76
N LYS A 295 2.99 9.80 -16.78
CA LYS A 295 2.25 10.17 -15.58
C LYS A 295 2.03 8.96 -14.68
N THR A 296 2.71 8.96 -13.54
CA THR A 296 2.45 8.02 -12.43
C THR A 296 1.57 8.66 -11.36
N SER A 297 0.52 7.97 -10.93
CA SER A 297 -0.49 8.48 -10.00
C SER A 297 -0.81 7.46 -8.91
N SER A 298 -1.18 7.91 -7.72
CA SER A 298 -1.69 7.03 -6.67
C SER A 298 -3.19 6.76 -6.83
N ARG A 299 -3.66 5.69 -6.21
CA ARG A 299 -5.07 5.47 -5.92
C ARG A 299 -5.55 6.40 -4.81
N ALA A 300 -6.86 6.52 -4.66
CA ALA A 300 -7.49 7.14 -3.52
C ALA A 300 -7.10 6.40 -2.25
N ILE A 301 -6.79 7.18 -1.21
CA ILE A 301 -6.61 6.65 0.13
C ILE A 301 -7.76 7.17 1.04
N THR A 302 -8.29 8.38 0.81
CA THR A 302 -9.46 8.90 1.55
C THR A 302 -10.34 9.83 0.74
N SER A 303 -9.94 10.12 -0.50
CA SER A 303 -10.84 10.72 -1.46
C SER A 303 -11.81 9.65 -1.99
N ALA A 304 -12.94 10.09 -2.54
CA ALA A 304 -13.88 9.18 -3.20
C ALA A 304 -13.32 8.54 -4.48
N ALA A 305 -12.28 9.13 -5.07
CA ALA A 305 -11.52 8.58 -6.18
C ALA A 305 -10.08 9.12 -6.19
N GLY A 306 -9.15 8.35 -6.74
CA GLY A 306 -7.82 8.80 -7.15
C GLY A 306 -7.72 8.91 -8.67
N THR A 307 -6.65 9.51 -9.17
CA THR A 307 -6.42 9.58 -10.63
C THR A 307 -6.24 8.20 -11.24
N ALA A 308 -5.54 7.29 -10.56
CA ALA A 308 -5.44 5.90 -11.01
C ALA A 308 -6.81 5.21 -10.99
N ASP A 309 -7.65 5.47 -9.99
CA ASP A 309 -8.99 4.87 -9.93
C ASP A 309 -9.91 5.33 -11.05
N ALA A 310 -9.80 6.60 -11.46
CA ALA A 310 -10.53 7.16 -12.59
C ALA A 310 -10.01 6.61 -13.92
N MET A 311 -8.69 6.54 -14.12
CA MET A 311 -8.13 5.94 -15.35
C MET A 311 -8.49 4.45 -15.48
N GLU A 312 -8.55 3.73 -14.35
CA GLU A 312 -8.90 2.31 -14.31
C GLU A 312 -10.33 2.00 -14.80
N VAL A 313 -11.22 3.00 -14.79
CA VAL A 313 -12.55 2.88 -15.43
C VAL A 313 -12.41 2.66 -16.93
N LEU A 314 -11.33 3.14 -17.55
CA LEU A 314 -11.15 3.19 -19.00
C LEU A 314 -10.05 2.25 -19.51
N ALA A 315 -8.96 2.04 -18.75
CA ALA A 315 -7.80 1.24 -19.18
C ALA A 315 -7.09 0.55 -18.01
N GLU A 316 -6.19 -0.39 -18.29
CA GLU A 316 -5.26 -0.94 -17.30
C GLU A 316 -4.41 0.18 -16.67
N VAL A 317 -4.18 0.12 -15.36
CA VAL A 317 -3.32 1.10 -14.67
C VAL A 317 -2.11 0.45 -14.00
N GLU A 318 -2.10 -0.87 -13.83
CA GLU A 318 -0.99 -1.61 -13.25
C GLU A 318 0.00 -2.01 -14.34
N LEU A 319 0.86 -1.06 -14.72
CA LEU A 319 1.85 -1.26 -15.77
C LEU A 319 3.22 -1.64 -15.20
N THR A 320 3.93 -2.49 -15.92
CA THR A 320 5.37 -2.74 -15.79
C THR A 320 6.19 -1.58 -16.38
N PRO A 321 7.47 -1.42 -16.00
CA PRO A 321 8.35 -0.43 -16.63
C PRO A 321 8.40 -0.53 -18.16
N GLU A 322 8.39 -1.74 -18.70
CA GLU A 322 8.41 -2.03 -20.14
C GLU A 322 7.10 -1.57 -20.82
N GLU A 323 5.95 -1.82 -20.20
CA GLU A 323 4.65 -1.34 -20.71
C GLU A 323 4.55 0.18 -20.65
N VAL A 324 5.11 0.83 -19.62
CA VAL A 324 5.21 2.30 -19.56
C VAL A 324 6.06 2.81 -20.71
N GLN A 325 7.23 2.21 -20.98
CA GLN A 325 8.08 2.57 -22.12
C GLN A 325 7.34 2.42 -23.45
N HIS A 326 6.61 1.32 -23.62
CA HIS A 326 5.81 1.06 -24.81
C HIS A 326 4.73 2.13 -25.00
N CYS A 327 3.96 2.46 -23.96
CA CYS A 327 2.93 3.49 -24.00
C CYS A 327 3.53 4.84 -24.44
N ILE A 328 4.62 5.26 -23.79
CA ILE A 328 5.26 6.55 -24.08
C ILE A 328 5.81 6.60 -25.50
N ALA A 329 6.38 5.51 -26.01
CA ALA A 329 6.87 5.44 -27.38
C ALA A 329 5.75 5.57 -28.43
N GLN A 330 4.56 5.05 -28.15
CA GLN A 330 3.44 5.06 -29.12
C GLN A 330 2.57 6.31 -29.04
N THR A 331 2.38 6.88 -27.85
CA THR A 331 1.38 7.94 -27.62
C THR A 331 1.97 9.24 -27.09
N GLY A 332 3.21 9.20 -26.60
CA GLY A 332 3.84 10.28 -25.85
C GLY A 332 3.43 10.35 -24.37
N ALA A 333 2.43 9.59 -23.93
CA ALA A 333 1.95 9.67 -22.54
C ALA A 333 1.31 8.37 -22.03
N CYS A 334 1.27 8.22 -20.70
CA CYS A 334 0.49 7.18 -20.04
C CYS A 334 -0.07 7.73 -18.73
N ILE A 335 -1.09 7.08 -18.15
CA ILE A 335 -1.57 7.40 -16.80
C ILE A 335 -1.57 6.11 -15.98
N ALA A 336 -0.41 5.78 -15.40
CA ALA A 336 -0.19 4.53 -14.67
C ALA A 336 -0.37 4.72 -13.15
N TRP A 337 -0.72 3.63 -12.46
CA TRP A 337 -0.65 3.55 -11.01
C TRP A 337 0.82 3.43 -10.57
N ASN A 338 1.19 4.19 -9.54
CA ASN A 338 2.56 4.25 -9.05
C ASN A 338 3.03 3.00 -8.27
N GLY A 339 2.12 2.07 -7.94
CA GLY A 339 2.38 0.87 -7.13
C GLY A 339 3.66 0.12 -7.49
N ARG A 340 3.61 -0.73 -8.51
CA ARG A 340 4.76 -1.55 -8.95
C ARG A 340 5.94 -0.76 -9.52
N LEU A 341 5.77 0.54 -9.77
CA LEU A 341 6.76 1.37 -10.47
C LEU A 341 7.72 2.06 -9.50
N ASN A 342 7.19 2.76 -8.48
CA ASN A 342 7.98 3.58 -7.58
C ASN A 342 7.29 3.84 -6.23
N HIS A 343 6.40 2.93 -5.79
CA HIS A 343 5.85 2.92 -4.44
C HIS A 343 6.76 2.10 -3.51
N SER A 344 7.06 2.65 -2.33
CA SER A 344 7.94 2.02 -1.34
C SER A 344 7.18 1.61 -0.08
N HIS A 345 7.69 0.63 0.66
CA HIS A 345 7.14 0.23 1.96
C HIS A 345 7.02 1.43 2.94
N LEU A 346 7.98 2.37 2.88
CA LEU A 346 7.92 3.64 3.63
C LEU A 346 6.65 4.45 3.33
N ASP A 347 6.18 4.44 2.08
CA ASP A 347 4.96 5.15 1.71
C ASP A 347 3.70 4.46 2.26
N GLU A 348 3.68 3.13 2.27
CA GLU A 348 2.59 2.34 2.85
C GLU A 348 2.46 2.61 4.35
N VAL A 349 3.57 2.51 5.08
CA VAL A 349 3.61 2.78 6.52
C VAL A 349 3.26 4.24 6.81
N MET A 350 3.80 5.20 6.05
CA MET A 350 3.43 6.62 6.18
C MET A 350 1.92 6.85 5.99
N ASN A 351 1.33 6.25 4.97
CA ASN A 351 -0.10 6.40 4.68
C ASN A 351 -0.98 5.83 5.79
N ALA A 352 -0.54 4.74 6.43
CA ALA A 352 -1.24 4.10 7.53
C ALA A 352 -1.26 4.94 8.83
N ILE A 353 -0.22 5.75 9.08
CA ILE A 353 -0.09 6.51 10.34
C ILE A 353 -0.59 7.95 10.21
N THR A 354 -0.13 8.65 9.17
CA THR A 354 -0.28 10.12 9.09
C THR A 354 -1.74 10.54 9.06
N ARG A 355 -2.58 9.75 8.40
CA ARG A 355 -3.97 10.09 8.19
C ARG A 355 -4.88 9.86 9.41
N PRO A 356 -4.92 8.67 10.06
CA PRO A 356 -5.80 8.47 11.22
C PRO A 356 -5.45 9.40 12.38
N LEU A 357 -4.19 9.80 12.50
CA LEU A 357 -3.68 10.62 13.60
C LEU A 357 -3.57 12.12 13.26
N GLY A 358 -3.92 12.52 12.03
CA GLY A 358 -3.88 13.93 11.61
C GLY A 358 -2.49 14.56 11.65
N ILE A 359 -1.44 13.78 11.43
CA ILE A 359 -0.04 14.24 11.51
C ILE A 359 0.30 15.06 10.26
N ASP A 360 0.80 16.27 10.47
CA ASP A 360 1.35 17.07 9.37
C ASP A 360 2.57 16.36 8.78
N SER A 361 2.43 15.96 7.52
CA SER A 361 3.45 15.27 6.74
C SER A 361 3.75 16.02 5.44
N THR A 362 3.37 17.30 5.34
CA THR A 362 3.49 18.10 4.12
C THR A 362 4.93 18.17 3.61
N ARG A 363 5.90 18.40 4.51
CA ARG A 363 7.33 18.48 4.16
C ARG A 363 7.89 17.12 3.72
N TRP A 364 7.49 16.03 4.37
CA TRP A 364 7.82 14.67 3.91
C TRP A 364 7.21 14.36 2.53
N ALA A 365 5.99 14.86 2.27
CA ALA A 365 5.34 14.70 0.98
C ALA A 365 6.13 15.36 -0.14
N VAL A 366 6.80 16.51 0.09
CA VAL A 366 7.70 17.13 -0.91
C VAL A 366 8.77 16.14 -1.35
N ALA A 367 9.51 15.56 -0.39
CA ALA A 367 10.56 14.59 -0.69
C ALA A 367 10.01 13.32 -1.38
N SER A 368 8.87 12.81 -0.93
CA SER A 368 8.20 11.64 -1.51
C SER A 368 7.71 11.88 -2.94
N ILE A 369 7.14 13.05 -3.22
CA ILE A 369 6.59 13.40 -4.54
C ILE A 369 7.74 13.63 -5.53
N LEU A 370 8.71 14.47 -5.20
CA LEU A 370 9.78 14.83 -6.13
C LEU A 370 10.70 13.64 -6.46
N SER A 371 11.01 12.79 -5.48
CA SER A 371 11.79 11.57 -5.74
C SER A 371 11.09 10.62 -6.73
N LYS A 372 9.77 10.47 -6.64
CA LYS A 372 8.97 9.68 -7.60
C LYS A 372 8.90 10.31 -8.98
N LYS A 373 8.85 11.63 -9.05
CA LYS A 373 8.84 12.39 -10.32
C LYS A 373 10.19 12.23 -11.03
N LEU A 374 11.28 12.37 -10.29
CA LEU A 374 12.63 12.18 -10.85
C LEU A 374 12.85 10.73 -11.33
N THR A 375 12.44 9.74 -10.53
CA THR A 375 12.58 8.31 -10.91
C THR A 375 11.67 7.90 -12.08
N ALA A 376 10.55 8.60 -12.29
CA ALA A 376 9.76 8.49 -13.52
C ALA A 376 10.44 9.13 -14.75
N GLY A 377 11.61 9.76 -14.58
CA GLY A 377 12.37 10.41 -15.65
C GLY A 377 11.87 11.80 -16.00
N SER A 378 11.03 12.41 -15.18
CA SER A 378 10.54 13.77 -15.41
C SER A 378 11.66 14.78 -15.24
N THR A 379 11.62 15.84 -16.04
CA THR A 379 12.55 16.98 -16.00
C THR A 379 11.84 18.26 -15.55
N HIS A 380 10.56 18.39 -15.90
CA HIS A 380 9.73 19.53 -15.57
C HIS A 380 8.47 19.03 -14.84
N VAL A 381 8.14 19.63 -13.70
CA VAL A 381 7.03 19.17 -12.85
C VAL A 381 6.19 20.34 -12.38
N ILE A 382 4.89 20.31 -12.67
CA ILE A 382 3.95 21.28 -12.11
C ILE A 382 3.21 20.64 -10.94
N VAL A 383 3.11 21.34 -9.81
CA VAL A 383 2.48 20.85 -8.58
C VAL A 383 1.28 21.71 -8.23
N ASP A 384 0.09 21.10 -8.22
CA ASP A 384 -1.14 21.71 -7.72
C ASP A 384 -1.19 21.62 -6.19
N LEU A 385 -1.30 22.78 -5.53
CA LEU A 385 -1.37 22.93 -4.07
C LEU A 385 -2.73 23.53 -3.67
N PRO A 386 -3.79 22.71 -3.61
CA PRO A 386 -5.09 23.20 -3.17
C PRO A 386 -5.03 23.63 -1.70
N PHE A 387 -5.58 24.80 -1.40
CA PHE A 387 -5.78 25.29 -0.04
C PHE A 387 -7.26 25.54 0.26
N GLY A 388 -7.62 25.47 1.54
CA GLY A 388 -8.97 25.74 2.02
C GLY A 388 -9.51 24.65 2.93
N PRO A 389 -10.76 24.80 3.40
CA PRO A 389 -11.39 23.88 4.34
C PRO A 389 -11.37 22.43 3.84
N GLY A 390 -10.92 21.49 4.67
CA GLY A 390 -10.88 20.05 4.33
C GLY A 390 -9.74 19.63 3.39
N THR A 391 -8.91 20.56 2.90
CA THR A 391 -7.69 20.25 2.17
C THR A 391 -6.50 20.07 3.12
N LYS A 392 -5.35 19.61 2.60
CA LYS A 392 -4.12 19.46 3.40
C LYS A 392 -3.51 20.81 3.83
N LEU A 393 -3.85 21.88 3.14
CA LEU A 393 -3.29 23.22 3.35
C LEU A 393 -4.43 24.15 3.74
N ALA A 394 -4.43 24.67 4.97
CA ALA A 394 -5.56 25.46 5.44
C ALA A 394 -5.64 26.82 4.73
N THR A 395 -4.49 27.43 4.45
CA THR A 395 -4.40 28.81 3.95
C THR A 395 -3.57 28.92 2.67
N ALA A 396 -3.83 29.99 1.91
CA ALA A 396 -3.01 30.33 0.75
C ALA A 396 -1.55 30.54 1.15
N GLU A 397 -1.26 31.18 2.28
CA GLU A 397 0.10 31.40 2.77
C GLU A 397 0.87 30.09 2.99
N GLN A 398 0.23 29.09 3.61
CA GLN A 398 0.83 27.76 3.77
C GLN A 398 1.12 27.11 2.42
N ALA A 399 0.21 27.25 1.45
CA ALA A 399 0.42 26.73 0.10
C ALA A 399 1.58 27.42 -0.63
N HIS A 400 1.74 28.74 -0.52
CA HIS A 400 2.86 29.46 -1.12
C HIS A 400 4.19 29.08 -0.46
N THR A 401 4.23 28.97 0.87
CA THR A 401 5.43 28.54 1.61
C THR A 401 5.86 27.13 1.22
N LEU A 402 4.92 26.18 1.17
CA LEU A 402 5.22 24.82 0.70
C LEU A 402 5.61 24.80 -0.78
N GLY A 403 5.03 25.69 -1.60
CA GLY A 403 5.38 25.84 -3.01
C GLY A 403 6.84 26.24 -3.22
N LYS A 404 7.34 27.21 -2.46
CA LYS A 404 8.77 27.58 -2.49
C LYS A 404 9.67 26.39 -2.13
N LEU A 405 9.30 25.61 -1.11
CA LEU A 405 10.05 24.41 -0.74
C LEU A 405 10.05 23.37 -1.88
N PHE A 406 8.93 23.16 -2.59
CA PHE A 406 8.89 22.30 -3.77
C PHE A 406 9.85 22.76 -4.87
N GLU A 407 9.90 24.06 -5.12
CA GLU A 407 10.74 24.65 -6.17
C GLU A 407 12.23 24.58 -5.81
N GLU A 408 12.59 24.89 -4.56
CA GLU A 408 13.96 24.81 -4.05
C GLU A 408 14.49 23.37 -4.04
N VAL A 409 13.72 22.43 -3.50
CA VAL A 409 14.11 21.00 -3.50
C VAL A 409 14.16 20.47 -4.93
N GLY A 410 13.22 20.87 -5.78
CA GLY A 410 13.21 20.52 -7.21
C GLY A 410 14.50 20.95 -7.91
N ALA A 411 14.87 22.22 -7.76
CA ALA A 411 16.09 22.77 -8.36
C ALA A 411 17.34 22.02 -7.88
N LEU A 412 17.43 21.70 -6.59
CA LEU A 412 18.54 20.92 -6.03
C LEU A 412 18.60 19.48 -6.58
N LEU A 413 17.45 18.88 -6.91
CA LEU A 413 17.38 17.57 -7.57
C LEU A 413 17.65 17.63 -9.09
N GLY A 414 17.78 18.82 -9.67
CA GLY A 414 17.92 19.01 -11.12
C GLY A 414 16.59 18.99 -11.88
N LEU A 415 15.48 19.27 -11.20
CA LEU A 415 14.15 19.42 -11.80
C LEU A 415 13.77 20.89 -11.95
N THR A 416 13.08 21.22 -13.04
CA THR A 416 12.34 22.48 -13.16
C THR A 416 10.96 22.29 -12.55
N VAL A 417 10.70 22.88 -11.39
CA VAL A 417 9.42 22.74 -10.69
C VAL A 417 8.66 24.05 -10.70
N ALA A 418 7.33 23.99 -10.90
CA ALA A 418 6.42 25.11 -10.70
C ALA A 418 5.31 24.68 -9.74
N ALA A 419 5.20 25.33 -8.58
CA ALA A 419 4.18 25.03 -7.59
C ALA A 419 3.07 26.09 -7.60
N VAL A 420 1.83 25.66 -7.80
CA VAL A 420 0.67 26.55 -7.99
C VAL A 420 -0.32 26.37 -6.85
N ALA A 421 -0.45 27.40 -6.01
CA ALA A 421 -1.52 27.48 -5.02
C ALA A 421 -2.88 27.62 -5.72
N THR A 422 -3.84 26.77 -5.38
CA THR A 422 -5.20 26.82 -5.98
C THR A 422 -6.27 26.80 -4.91
N ASP A 423 -7.42 27.43 -5.19
CA ASP A 423 -8.58 27.35 -4.32
C ASP A 423 -9.15 25.92 -4.33
N GLY A 424 -9.18 25.31 -3.15
CA GLY A 424 -9.73 23.99 -2.87
C GLY A 424 -10.94 24.02 -1.95
N SER A 425 -11.55 25.19 -1.74
CA SER A 425 -12.72 25.36 -0.86
C SER A 425 -13.99 24.66 -1.34
N ARG A 426 -14.02 24.19 -2.59
CA ARG A 426 -15.16 23.50 -3.21
C ARG A 426 -14.70 22.33 -4.10
N PRO A 427 -15.59 21.35 -4.35
CA PRO A 427 -15.38 20.35 -5.39
C PRO A 427 -15.09 20.99 -6.76
N VAL A 428 -14.36 20.27 -7.61
CA VAL A 428 -14.16 20.66 -9.01
C VAL A 428 -14.95 19.71 -9.89
N GLY A 429 -15.80 20.24 -10.77
CA GLY A 429 -16.73 19.45 -11.55
C GLY A 429 -18.01 19.07 -10.80
N ARG A 430 -18.79 18.17 -11.39
CA ARG A 430 -20.09 17.69 -10.89
C ARG A 430 -19.99 16.30 -10.28
N GLY A 431 -19.17 15.43 -10.85
CA GLY A 431 -18.96 14.07 -10.43
C GLY A 431 -17.98 13.94 -9.27
N ILE A 432 -18.31 13.10 -8.30
CA ILE A 432 -17.41 12.66 -7.24
C ILE A 432 -17.46 11.12 -7.21
N GLY A 433 -16.31 10.47 -7.41
CA GLY A 433 -16.21 9.02 -7.57
C GLY A 433 -15.79 8.61 -9.00
N PRO A 434 -15.25 7.39 -9.20
CA PRO A 434 -14.46 7.07 -10.40
C PRO A 434 -15.21 7.25 -11.73
N ALA A 435 -16.36 6.60 -11.92
CA ALA A 435 -17.12 6.68 -13.17
C ALA A 435 -17.72 8.07 -13.41
N LEU A 436 -18.17 8.74 -12.35
CA LEU A 436 -18.78 10.07 -12.41
C LEU A 436 -17.74 11.15 -12.76
N GLU A 437 -16.54 11.06 -12.21
CA GLU A 437 -15.45 11.96 -12.56
C GLU A 437 -14.93 11.72 -13.99
N VAL A 438 -14.94 10.48 -14.46
CA VAL A 438 -14.61 10.15 -15.86
C VAL A 438 -15.64 10.69 -16.84
N ARG A 439 -16.93 10.64 -16.50
CA ARG A 439 -18.00 11.26 -17.29
C ARG A 439 -17.74 12.75 -17.49
N ASP A 440 -17.43 13.47 -16.41
CA ASP A 440 -17.14 14.90 -16.47
C ASP A 440 -15.91 15.21 -17.32
N VAL A 441 -14.85 14.39 -17.21
CA VAL A 441 -13.66 14.48 -18.07
C VAL A 441 -14.02 14.29 -19.54
N ARG A 442 -14.84 13.27 -19.87
CA ARG A 442 -15.30 13.03 -21.24
C ARG A 442 -16.09 14.21 -21.78
N TRP A 443 -17.04 14.76 -21.00
CA TRP A 443 -17.78 15.94 -21.40
C TRP A 443 -16.87 17.12 -21.75
N VAL A 444 -15.80 17.35 -20.98
CA VAL A 444 -14.83 18.41 -21.30
C VAL A 444 -14.06 18.12 -22.59
N LEU A 445 -13.56 16.89 -22.77
CA LEU A 445 -12.81 16.48 -23.97
C LEU A 445 -13.66 16.46 -25.24
N GLU A 446 -14.95 16.18 -25.11
CA GLU A 446 -15.93 16.10 -26.21
C GLU A 446 -16.55 17.47 -26.53
N GLY A 447 -16.27 18.52 -25.74
CA GLY A 447 -16.88 19.84 -25.91
C GLY A 447 -18.39 19.87 -25.62
N SER A 448 -18.86 19.00 -24.72
CA SER A 448 -20.28 18.89 -24.37
C SER A 448 -20.81 20.15 -23.69
N ALA A 449 -22.08 20.48 -23.94
CA ALA A 449 -22.78 21.56 -23.21
C ALA A 449 -22.91 21.27 -21.70
N GLU A 450 -22.82 19.99 -21.29
CA GLU A 450 -22.84 19.58 -19.87
C GLU A 450 -21.46 19.62 -19.20
N ALA A 451 -20.40 19.96 -19.94
CA ALA A 451 -19.03 20.00 -19.44
C ALA A 451 -18.89 21.00 -18.26
N PRO A 452 -18.35 20.58 -17.11
CA PRO A 452 -18.13 21.50 -16.00
C PRO A 452 -17.06 22.54 -16.35
N ALA A 453 -17.45 23.81 -16.37
CA ALA A 453 -16.58 24.92 -16.77
C ALA A 453 -15.37 25.07 -15.84
N ASP A 454 -15.54 24.86 -14.54
CA ASP A 454 -14.46 24.92 -13.54
C ASP A 454 -13.39 23.83 -13.73
N LEU A 455 -13.81 22.61 -14.08
CA LEU A 455 -12.91 21.51 -14.42
C LEU A 455 -12.10 21.83 -15.67
N ARG A 456 -12.77 22.32 -16.72
CA ARG A 456 -12.15 22.75 -17.97
C ARG A 456 -11.14 23.87 -17.74
N GLU A 457 -11.54 24.93 -17.04
CA GLU A 457 -10.68 26.09 -16.77
C GLU A 457 -9.45 25.72 -15.95
N LYS A 458 -9.62 24.90 -14.91
CA LYS A 458 -8.49 24.42 -14.11
C LYS A 458 -7.56 23.55 -14.97
N ALA A 459 -8.08 22.67 -15.82
CA ALA A 459 -7.25 21.85 -16.71
C ALA A 459 -6.45 22.71 -17.70
N LEU A 460 -7.08 23.67 -18.38
CA LEU A 460 -6.42 24.57 -19.33
C LEU A 460 -5.37 25.45 -18.66
N SER A 461 -5.64 25.93 -17.45
CA SER A 461 -4.69 26.72 -16.65
C SER A 461 -3.38 25.95 -16.34
N PHE A 462 -3.47 24.65 -16.04
CA PHE A 462 -2.29 23.80 -15.83
C PHE A 462 -1.63 23.40 -17.15
N ALA A 463 -2.42 23.03 -18.17
CA ALA A 463 -1.89 22.71 -19.49
C ALA A 463 -1.10 23.89 -20.07
N ALA A 464 -1.62 25.11 -20.00
CA ALA A 464 -0.95 26.33 -20.49
C ALA A 464 0.46 26.49 -19.92
N ARG A 465 0.63 26.32 -18.60
CA ARG A 465 1.93 26.42 -17.93
C ARG A 465 2.88 25.28 -18.32
N ILE A 466 2.37 24.07 -18.50
CA ILE A 466 3.18 22.94 -18.96
C ILE A 466 3.62 23.17 -20.41
N LEU A 467 2.71 23.60 -21.29
CA LEU A 467 3.00 23.85 -22.69
C LEU A 467 3.99 25.01 -22.87
N ALA A 468 4.00 25.99 -21.96
CA ALA A 468 4.96 27.09 -21.97
C ALA A 468 6.42 26.64 -21.83
N TRP A 469 6.68 25.45 -21.28
CA TRP A 469 8.04 24.88 -21.24
C TRP A 469 8.52 24.38 -22.61
N ASP A 470 7.62 24.12 -23.56
CA ASP A 470 8.00 23.84 -24.94
C ASP A 470 8.61 25.11 -25.56
N PRO A 471 9.88 25.09 -26.01
CA PRO A 471 10.51 26.26 -26.61
C PRO A 471 9.78 26.78 -27.86
N ARG A 472 8.93 25.95 -28.49
CA ARG A 472 8.09 26.34 -29.63
C ARG A 472 6.89 27.20 -29.22
N ILE A 473 6.54 27.22 -27.93
CA ILE A 473 5.40 27.95 -27.34
C ILE A 473 5.91 29.13 -26.51
N GLY A 474 6.81 28.87 -25.55
CA GLY A 474 7.62 29.89 -24.87
C GLY A 474 6.92 30.83 -23.87
N SER A 475 5.58 30.86 -23.80
CA SER A 475 4.85 31.64 -22.78
C SER A 475 3.55 30.96 -22.32
N VAL A 476 3.04 31.38 -21.15
CA VAL A 476 1.79 30.84 -20.59
C VAL A 476 0.59 31.28 -21.43
N GLU A 477 0.61 32.50 -21.97
CA GLU A 477 -0.43 33.04 -22.83
C GLU A 477 -0.54 32.23 -24.13
N ALA A 478 0.58 32.03 -24.83
CA ALA A 478 0.62 31.18 -26.03
C ALA A 478 0.29 29.71 -25.70
N GLY A 479 0.72 29.23 -24.52
CA GLY A 479 0.36 27.91 -24.01
C GLY A 479 -1.14 27.75 -23.78
N ARG A 480 -1.83 28.82 -23.33
CA ARG A 480 -3.28 28.84 -23.13
C ARG A 480 -4.01 28.74 -24.46
N GLU A 481 -3.67 29.60 -25.42
CA GLU A 481 -4.24 29.57 -26.77
C GLU A 481 -4.04 28.20 -27.43
N ARG A 482 -2.85 27.61 -27.28
CA ARG A 482 -2.53 26.29 -27.81
C ARG A 482 -3.32 25.18 -27.13
N ALA A 483 -3.46 25.21 -25.81
CA ALA A 483 -4.21 24.22 -25.06
C ALA A 483 -5.70 24.25 -25.42
N GLU A 484 -6.29 25.45 -25.57
CA GLU A 484 -7.66 25.63 -26.05
C GLU A 484 -7.83 25.09 -27.46
N TYR A 485 -6.93 25.43 -28.38
CA TYR A 485 -6.95 24.92 -29.74
C TYR A 485 -6.91 23.38 -29.79
N LEU A 486 -6.04 22.74 -28.99
CA LEU A 486 -5.91 21.27 -28.93
C LEU A 486 -7.11 20.59 -28.28
N LEU A 487 -7.75 21.24 -27.31
CA LEU A 487 -8.94 20.73 -26.64
C LEU A 487 -10.15 20.85 -27.56
N ASP A 488 -10.42 22.04 -28.07
CA ASP A 488 -11.62 22.36 -28.86
C ASP A 488 -11.57 21.78 -30.27
N GLY A 489 -10.38 21.60 -30.84
CA GLY A 489 -10.20 20.91 -32.12
C GLY A 489 -10.27 19.38 -32.03
N GLY A 490 -10.48 18.80 -30.84
CA GLY A 490 -10.61 17.36 -30.62
C GLY A 490 -9.30 16.56 -30.65
N GLN A 491 -8.14 17.22 -30.80
CA GLN A 491 -6.84 16.53 -30.80
C GLN A 491 -6.51 15.94 -29.44
N ALA A 492 -6.91 16.60 -28.35
CA ALA A 492 -6.79 16.07 -27.00
C ALA A 492 -7.64 14.80 -26.82
N LEU A 493 -8.89 14.81 -27.26
CA LEU A 493 -9.75 13.62 -27.21
C LEU A 493 -9.14 12.45 -28.00
N ALA A 494 -8.66 12.70 -29.22
CA ALA A 494 -7.99 11.69 -30.03
C ALA A 494 -6.73 11.14 -29.34
N ALA A 495 -5.93 11.99 -28.69
CA ALA A 495 -4.78 11.55 -27.90
C ALA A 495 -5.20 10.72 -26.69
N PHE A 496 -6.28 11.10 -26.00
CA PHE A 496 -6.80 10.37 -24.85
C PHE A 496 -7.25 8.96 -25.22
N GLU A 497 -8.01 8.82 -26.31
CA GLU A 497 -8.44 7.51 -26.81
C GLU A 497 -7.25 6.65 -27.24
N ARG A 498 -6.22 7.22 -27.89
CA ARG A 498 -4.99 6.46 -28.19
C ARG A 498 -4.26 5.96 -26.95
N ILE A 499 -4.18 6.78 -25.89
CA ILE A 499 -3.59 6.37 -24.61
C ILE A 499 -4.39 5.21 -24.03
N ILE A 500 -5.72 5.29 -24.02
CA ILE A 500 -6.60 4.22 -23.53
C ILE A 500 -6.37 2.91 -24.29
N GLU A 501 -6.28 2.96 -25.63
CA GLU A 501 -6.05 1.75 -26.43
C GLU A 501 -4.71 1.10 -26.13
N VAL A 502 -3.62 1.87 -26.19
CA VAL A 502 -2.25 1.34 -26.02
C VAL A 502 -2.01 0.88 -24.59
N GLN A 503 -2.58 1.59 -23.60
CA GLN A 503 -2.47 1.22 -22.20
C GLN A 503 -3.31 -0.03 -21.85
N GLY A 504 -4.22 -0.46 -22.74
CA GLY A 504 -5.07 -1.62 -22.56
C GLY A 504 -6.49 -1.23 -22.19
N ARG A 505 -7.34 -0.99 -23.19
CA ARG A 505 -8.74 -0.57 -23.01
C ARG A 505 -9.53 -1.58 -22.16
N ARG A 506 -10.31 -1.05 -21.23
CA ARG A 506 -11.33 -1.77 -20.47
C ARG A 506 -12.72 -1.39 -20.95
N VAL A 507 -13.70 -2.26 -20.67
CA VAL A 507 -15.12 -1.91 -20.83
C VAL A 507 -15.44 -0.80 -19.83
N PRO A 508 -15.85 0.40 -20.28
CA PRO A 508 -16.08 1.51 -19.36
C PRO A 508 -17.16 1.20 -18.33
N VAL A 509 -16.85 1.44 -17.06
CA VAL A 509 -17.85 1.38 -15.99
C VAL A 509 -18.67 2.67 -15.99
N MET A 510 -19.99 2.53 -16.09
CA MET A 510 -20.91 3.66 -16.04
C MET A 510 -21.38 3.92 -14.60
N PRO A 511 -21.78 5.16 -14.26
CA PRO A 511 -22.42 5.43 -12.97
C PRO A 511 -23.64 4.54 -12.73
N SER A 512 -23.81 4.07 -11.49
CA SER A 512 -24.92 3.18 -11.15
C SER A 512 -26.27 3.85 -11.43
N PRO A 513 -27.25 3.17 -12.04
CA PRO A 513 -28.59 3.71 -12.23
C PRO A 513 -29.40 3.78 -10.92
N SER A 514 -28.97 3.06 -9.87
CA SER A 514 -29.60 3.08 -8.56
C SER A 514 -29.19 4.33 -7.80
N THR A 515 -30.11 5.30 -7.75
CA THR A 515 -29.84 6.63 -7.19
C THR A 515 -30.75 7.01 -6.04
N TRP A 516 -30.23 7.85 -5.14
CA TRP A 516 -31.00 8.54 -4.12
C TRP A 516 -30.83 10.06 -4.26
N ALA A 517 -31.93 10.79 -4.43
CA ALA A 517 -31.91 12.24 -4.53
C ALA A 517 -31.87 12.89 -3.14
N VAL A 518 -30.93 13.81 -2.95
CA VAL A 518 -30.90 14.69 -1.79
C VAL A 518 -31.41 16.04 -2.21
N CYS A 519 -32.52 16.47 -1.58
CA CYS A 519 -33.25 17.67 -1.93
C CYS A 519 -32.99 18.82 -0.95
N ALA A 520 -33.17 20.05 -1.42
CA ALA A 520 -33.09 21.25 -0.61
C ALA A 520 -34.21 21.27 0.45
N PRO A 521 -33.90 21.42 1.75
CA PRO A 521 -34.91 21.42 2.81
C PRO A 521 -35.76 22.71 2.80
N CYS A 522 -35.21 23.79 2.27
CA CYS A 522 -35.79 25.13 2.16
C CYS A 522 -35.32 25.77 0.84
N ALA A 523 -35.96 26.88 0.45
CA ALA A 523 -35.48 27.72 -0.63
C ALA A 523 -34.30 28.58 -0.16
N GLY A 524 -33.37 28.89 -1.06
CA GLY A 524 -32.24 29.77 -0.78
C GLY A 524 -31.13 29.63 -1.80
N ARG A 525 -29.99 30.26 -1.51
CA ARG A 525 -28.81 30.25 -2.37
C ARG A 525 -27.72 29.36 -1.81
N VAL A 526 -27.09 28.52 -2.62
CA VAL A 526 -25.96 27.68 -2.19
C VAL A 526 -24.78 28.57 -1.75
N ALA A 527 -24.53 28.61 -0.45
CA ALA A 527 -23.49 29.43 0.17
C ALA A 527 -22.19 28.66 0.41
N ARG A 528 -22.26 27.33 0.61
CA ARG A 528 -21.07 26.49 0.81
C ARG A 528 -21.28 25.07 0.29
N LEU A 529 -20.24 24.50 -0.28
CA LEU A 529 -20.13 23.08 -0.65
C LEU A 529 -18.97 22.46 0.13
N ASP A 530 -19.26 21.63 1.13
CA ASP A 530 -18.25 20.97 1.94
C ASP A 530 -17.66 19.76 1.19
N GLY A 531 -16.55 19.98 0.49
CA GLY A 531 -15.91 18.93 -0.32
C GLY A 531 -15.51 17.69 0.48
N TRP A 532 -15.15 17.85 1.76
CA TRP A 532 -14.79 16.71 2.60
C TRP A 532 -16.01 15.84 2.90
N ARG A 533 -17.12 16.47 3.33
CA ARG A 533 -18.37 15.76 3.60
C ARG A 533 -18.96 15.12 2.34
N LEU A 534 -18.94 15.82 1.21
CA LEU A 534 -19.44 15.27 -0.06
C LEU A 534 -18.63 14.04 -0.52
N ALA A 535 -17.30 14.08 -0.37
CA ALA A 535 -16.43 12.94 -0.65
C ALA A 535 -16.65 11.77 0.33
N GLU A 536 -16.99 12.05 1.59
CA GLU A 536 -17.37 11.04 2.57
C GLU A 536 -18.69 10.35 2.20
N LEU A 537 -19.71 11.11 1.81
CA LEU A 537 -20.99 10.55 1.35
C LEU A 537 -20.82 9.65 0.12
N ALA A 538 -19.99 10.06 -0.84
CA ALA A 538 -19.63 9.20 -1.99
C ALA A 538 -18.91 7.91 -1.56
N ARG A 539 -18.11 7.94 -0.50
CA ARG A 539 -17.47 6.73 0.06
C ARG A 539 -18.46 5.83 0.78
N TYR A 540 -19.43 6.38 1.52
CA TYR A 540 -20.51 5.58 2.08
C TYR A 540 -21.33 4.86 1.01
N ALA A 541 -21.45 5.46 -0.17
CA ALA A 541 -22.12 4.85 -1.32
C ALA A 541 -21.33 3.69 -1.94
N GLY A 542 -20.02 3.61 -1.70
CA GLY A 542 -19.15 2.50 -2.13
C GLY A 542 -17.87 2.93 -2.85
N ALA A 543 -17.71 4.22 -3.19
CA ALA A 543 -16.52 4.70 -3.88
C ALA A 543 -15.26 4.66 -2.97
N PRO A 544 -14.04 4.46 -3.49
CA PRO A 544 -13.69 4.10 -4.87
C PRO A 544 -13.79 2.59 -5.15
N GLY A 545 -14.10 1.75 -4.16
CA GLY A 545 -14.12 0.29 -4.30
C GLY A 545 -15.14 -0.19 -5.33
N ASP A 546 -16.34 0.39 -5.28
CA ASP A 546 -17.31 0.34 -6.36
C ASP A 546 -17.09 1.55 -7.30
N LYS A 547 -16.64 1.28 -8.53
CA LYS A 547 -16.34 2.32 -9.53
C LYS A 547 -17.59 3.03 -10.05
N ALA A 548 -18.74 2.39 -10.00
CA ALA A 548 -20.03 2.95 -10.43
C ALA A 548 -20.68 3.82 -9.33
N ALA A 549 -20.22 3.69 -8.08
CA ALA A 549 -20.71 4.48 -6.96
C ALA A 549 -20.08 5.88 -6.88
N GLY A 550 -20.80 6.79 -6.24
CA GLY A 550 -20.34 8.16 -6.02
C GLY A 550 -21.49 9.16 -5.85
N MET A 551 -21.24 10.40 -6.29
CA MET A 551 -22.18 11.51 -6.21
C MET A 551 -22.16 12.35 -7.48
N ASP A 552 -23.34 12.76 -7.93
CA ASP A 552 -23.56 13.69 -9.05
C ASP A 552 -24.19 14.99 -8.57
N LEU A 553 -23.37 16.05 -8.47
CA LEU A 553 -23.80 17.38 -8.06
C LEU A 553 -24.67 18.04 -9.14
N LYS A 554 -25.82 18.56 -8.70
CA LYS A 554 -26.77 19.30 -9.56
C LYS A 554 -26.71 20.81 -9.35
N VAL A 555 -26.06 21.24 -8.28
CA VAL A 555 -25.90 22.66 -7.91
C VAL A 555 -24.42 23.02 -7.80
N ASN A 556 -24.12 24.31 -7.94
CA ASN A 556 -22.81 24.87 -7.68
C ASN A 556 -22.93 26.03 -6.67
N LEU A 557 -21.79 26.57 -6.23
CA LEU A 557 -21.75 27.75 -5.38
C LEU A 557 -22.52 28.91 -6.03
N GLY A 558 -23.44 29.49 -5.27
CA GLY A 558 -24.27 30.61 -5.71
C GLY A 558 -25.52 30.21 -6.49
N THR A 559 -25.77 28.92 -6.77
CA THR A 559 -27.01 28.43 -7.38
C THR A 559 -28.20 28.75 -6.47
N GLN A 560 -29.27 29.32 -7.04
CA GLN A 560 -30.56 29.51 -6.37
C GLN A 560 -31.37 28.21 -6.46
N VAL A 561 -31.96 27.78 -5.34
CA VAL A 561 -32.77 26.56 -5.24
C VAL A 561 -34.08 26.84 -4.51
N GLY A 562 -35.16 26.19 -4.93
CA GLY A 562 -36.42 26.09 -4.21
C GLY A 562 -36.44 24.92 -3.23
N GLN A 563 -37.40 24.93 -2.30
CA GLN A 563 -37.63 23.78 -1.44
C GLN A 563 -38.01 22.54 -2.27
N GLY A 564 -37.32 21.42 -2.04
CA GLY A 564 -37.53 20.18 -2.77
C GLY A 564 -36.65 20.00 -4.02
N ASP A 565 -35.96 21.05 -4.47
CA ASP A 565 -35.03 20.95 -5.61
C ASP A 565 -33.89 19.99 -5.30
N VAL A 566 -33.47 19.21 -6.30
CA VAL A 566 -32.39 18.24 -6.13
C VAL A 566 -31.04 18.95 -6.05
N LEU A 567 -30.35 18.78 -4.93
CA LEU A 567 -29.00 19.29 -4.73
C LEU A 567 -27.97 18.36 -5.39
N TYR A 568 -28.11 17.05 -5.17
CA TYR A 568 -27.26 16.03 -5.78
C TYR A 568 -27.91 14.65 -5.75
N LEU A 569 -27.39 13.75 -6.59
CA LEU A 569 -27.76 12.33 -6.62
C LEU A 569 -26.63 11.49 -6.04
N LEU A 570 -26.95 10.61 -5.10
CA LEU A 570 -26.03 9.56 -4.65
C LEU A 570 -26.21 8.34 -5.55
N HIS A 571 -25.11 7.76 -6.03
CA HIS A 571 -25.07 6.56 -6.87
C HIS A 571 -24.41 5.42 -6.09
N ALA A 572 -25.01 4.23 -6.08
CA ALA A 572 -24.39 3.04 -5.49
C ALA A 572 -24.85 1.77 -6.20
N SER A 573 -23.99 0.75 -6.33
CA SER A 573 -24.43 -0.54 -6.92
C SER A 573 -25.18 -1.42 -5.92
N SER A 574 -25.04 -1.19 -4.61
CA SER A 574 -25.73 -1.94 -3.56
C SER A 574 -26.82 -1.10 -2.88
N ALA A 575 -27.95 -1.74 -2.56
CA ALA A 575 -29.04 -1.11 -1.82
C ALA A 575 -28.61 -0.68 -0.41
N GLU A 576 -27.74 -1.46 0.23
CA GLU A 576 -27.20 -1.15 1.56
C GLU A 576 -26.28 0.09 1.52
N GLY A 577 -25.37 0.17 0.54
CA GLY A 577 -24.51 1.35 0.36
C GLY A 577 -25.32 2.61 0.07
N LEU A 578 -26.32 2.51 -0.80
CA LEU A 578 -27.22 3.63 -1.10
C LEU A 578 -27.98 4.10 0.14
N LYS A 579 -28.55 3.17 0.89
CA LYS A 579 -29.30 3.46 2.13
C LYS A 579 -28.39 4.13 3.16
N ARG A 580 -27.19 3.58 3.39
CA ARG A 580 -26.20 4.14 4.33
C ARG A 580 -25.80 5.56 3.95
N ALA A 581 -25.50 5.81 2.68
CA ALA A 581 -25.14 7.14 2.20
C ALA A 581 -26.31 8.13 2.35
N ALA A 582 -27.53 7.71 2.04
CA ALA A 582 -28.73 8.54 2.19
C ALA A 582 -29.02 8.88 3.65
N GLU A 583 -28.89 7.92 4.58
CA GLU A 583 -29.05 8.15 6.02
C GLU A 583 -28.02 9.18 6.53
N GLN A 584 -26.77 9.08 6.08
CA GLN A 584 -25.73 10.05 6.43
C GLN A 584 -26.01 11.44 5.83
N ALA A 585 -26.48 11.52 4.58
CA ALA A 585 -26.82 12.79 3.95
C ALA A 585 -28.00 13.52 4.63
N ARG A 586 -28.93 12.79 5.26
CA ARG A 586 -30.02 13.38 6.05
C ARG A 586 -29.55 14.02 7.35
N ILE A 587 -28.46 13.52 7.94
CA ILE A 587 -27.84 14.10 9.14
C ILE A 587 -27.11 15.39 8.74
N GLU A 588 -26.29 15.31 7.69
CA GLU A 588 -25.53 16.44 7.18
C GLU A 588 -25.32 16.27 5.68
N SER A 589 -25.94 17.16 4.90
CA SER A 589 -25.96 17.11 3.43
C SER A 589 -24.62 17.54 2.80
N GLY A 590 -23.76 18.23 3.55
CA GLY A 590 -22.55 18.86 3.03
C GLY A 590 -22.80 20.12 2.19
N ILE A 591 -24.04 20.63 2.14
CA ILE A 591 -24.38 21.86 1.41
C ILE A 591 -25.10 22.82 2.36
N ILE A 592 -24.62 24.06 2.42
CA ILE A 592 -25.20 25.14 3.21
C ILE A 592 -25.93 26.10 2.28
N LEU A 593 -27.19 26.40 2.61
CA LEU A 593 -28.02 27.38 1.91
C LEU A 593 -28.10 28.68 2.74
N ASP A 594 -28.04 29.82 2.06
CA ASP A 594 -28.39 31.11 2.62
C ASP A 594 -29.85 31.42 2.26
N GLU A 595 -30.72 31.43 3.28
CA GLU A 595 -32.17 31.61 3.13
C GLU A 595 -32.57 33.08 2.90
N HIS A 596 -31.62 34.02 2.99
CA HIS A 596 -31.88 35.46 2.88
C HIS A 596 -31.35 36.09 1.59
N ALA A 597 -30.90 35.27 0.64
CA ALA A 597 -30.12 35.66 -0.54
C ALA A 597 -30.88 35.73 -1.86
#